data_AF-A0A0R0M181-F1
#
_entry.id   AF-A0A0R0M181-F1
#
_cell.length_a   1.000
_cell.length_b   1.000
_cell.length_c   1.000
_cell.angle_alpha   90.00
_cell.angle_beta   90.00
_cell.angle_gamma   90.00
#
_symmetry.space_group_name_H-M   'P 1'
#
loop_
_entity.id
_entity.type
_entity.pdbx_description
1 polymer ?
#
loop_
_entity_poly.entity_id
_entity_poly.type
_entity_poly.pdbx_seq_one_letter_code
_entity_poly.pdbx_strand_id
1 'polypeptide(L)'
;NNKKRVYKVLGHGRSTVVKTLSNILTRLGHKTVITELDPSLGYLCFPGVLGVKKMEQINDQYDNSLFFYYGNDKIENKEYYDVICKNIDNVKEKILTDDTIQILLDIQSDNFDNENFFYIVVGDETLFHSINKKNKFFIPCFRYKKIDKLRKIREYFYGSNKKSDINNLSYTPIIIKKKGLKPLQIGEHFLAPSSCLPIGKESKINNLIIKTTKLENNQIVAISYGKDEKEVLDSPIKAFMIHLTDDQYLTVQEKMDDGLIVSGQIRLLEDDFEEIAHF
;
A
#
# COMPACT_ATOMS: atom_id res chain seq x y z
N ASN A 1 -20.24 0.12 27.00
CA ASN A 1 -19.07 0.77 26.37
C ASN A 1 -18.18 -0.26 25.68
N ASN A 2 -18.51 -0.68 24.46
CA ASN A 2 -17.60 -1.51 23.67
C ASN A 2 -16.47 -0.61 23.15
N LYS A 3 -15.33 -0.63 23.84
CA LYS A 3 -14.11 0.00 23.31
C LYS A 3 -13.75 -0.71 21.99
N LYS A 4 -13.56 0.06 20.91
CA LYS A 4 -13.07 -0.42 19.62
C LYS A 4 -11.80 -1.26 19.86
N ARG A 5 -11.82 -2.54 19.48
CA ARG A 5 -10.67 -3.45 19.66
C ARG A 5 -9.72 -3.27 18.48
N VAL A 6 -8.50 -2.83 18.76
CA VAL A 6 -7.46 -2.62 17.74
C VAL A 6 -6.33 -3.62 17.96
N TYR A 7 -6.05 -4.44 16.96
CA TYR A 7 -4.96 -5.41 16.95
C TYR A 7 -3.84 -4.90 16.06
N LYS A 8 -2.70 -4.57 16.65
CA LYS A 8 -1.49 -4.15 15.92
C LYS A 8 -0.59 -5.35 15.69
N VAL A 9 -0.36 -5.71 14.43
CA VAL A 9 0.39 -6.90 14.03
C VAL A 9 1.79 -6.51 13.55
N LEU A 10 2.81 -7.01 14.23
CA LEU A 10 4.21 -6.63 14.09
C LEU A 10 5.11 -7.85 13.80
N GLY A 11 6.33 -7.62 13.32
CA GLY A 11 7.34 -8.66 13.08
C GLY A 11 7.29 -9.30 11.68
N HIS A 12 7.68 -10.57 11.58
CA HIS A 12 7.78 -11.32 10.32
C HIS A 12 6.55 -12.19 10.07
N GLY A 13 6.07 -12.28 8.83
CA GLY A 13 4.91 -13.12 8.50
C GLY A 13 3.54 -12.52 8.84
N ARG A 14 3.48 -11.22 9.14
CA ARG A 14 2.27 -10.45 9.48
C ARG A 14 1.11 -10.69 8.52
N SER A 15 1.36 -10.67 7.21
CA SER A 15 0.34 -10.89 6.17
C SER A 15 -0.43 -12.22 6.32
N THR A 16 0.25 -13.31 6.69
CA THR A 16 -0.38 -14.62 6.87
C THR A 16 -1.25 -14.66 8.12
N VAL A 17 -0.76 -14.05 9.21
CA VAL A 17 -1.51 -13.92 10.47
C VAL A 17 -2.75 -13.06 10.26
N VAL A 18 -2.61 -11.90 9.62
CA VAL A 18 -3.73 -11.01 9.30
C VAL A 18 -4.76 -11.70 8.42
N LYS A 19 -4.35 -12.39 7.35
CA LYS A 19 -5.27 -13.15 6.49
C LYS A 19 -6.05 -14.22 7.25
N THR A 20 -5.35 -14.98 8.10
CA THR A 20 -5.98 -16.04 8.89
C THR A 20 -6.94 -15.44 9.91
N LEU A 21 -6.51 -14.41 10.65
CA LEU A 21 -7.30 -13.74 11.66
C LEU A 21 -8.54 -13.08 11.06
N SER A 22 -8.41 -12.34 9.96
CA SER A 22 -9.54 -11.70 9.29
C SER A 22 -10.55 -12.73 8.82
N ASN A 23 -10.11 -13.84 8.22
CA ASN A 23 -11.00 -14.91 7.79
C ASN A 23 -11.75 -15.57 8.95
N ILE A 24 -11.09 -15.80 10.08
CA ILE A 24 -11.74 -16.34 11.29
C ILE A 24 -12.78 -15.35 11.81
N LEU A 25 -12.42 -14.07 11.94
CA LEU A 25 -13.32 -13.04 12.44
C LEU A 25 -14.56 -12.88 11.54
N THR A 26 -14.38 -12.86 10.22
CA THR A 26 -15.49 -12.82 9.26
C THR A 26 -16.38 -14.05 9.38
N ARG A 27 -15.83 -15.26 9.57
CA ARG A 27 -16.61 -16.49 9.81
C ARG A 27 -17.42 -16.45 11.10
N LEU A 28 -16.92 -15.75 12.12
CA LEU A 28 -17.61 -15.52 13.38
C LEU A 28 -18.65 -14.39 13.31
N GLY A 29 -18.85 -13.79 12.13
CA GLY A 29 -19.79 -12.69 11.91
C GLY A 29 -19.28 -11.32 12.36
N HIS A 30 -17.98 -11.17 12.64
CA HIS A 30 -17.40 -9.88 12.97
C HIS A 30 -17.04 -9.09 11.72
N LYS A 31 -17.38 -7.79 11.73
CA LYS A 31 -16.88 -6.83 10.73
C LYS A 31 -15.44 -6.48 11.08
N THR A 32 -14.55 -6.56 10.10
CA THR A 32 -13.14 -6.23 10.32
C THR A 32 -12.67 -5.17 9.35
N VAL A 33 -11.84 -4.25 9.85
CA VAL A 33 -11.17 -3.25 9.04
C VAL A 33 -9.67 -3.48 9.16
N ILE A 34 -9.03 -3.74 8.03
CA ILE A 34 -7.60 -3.95 7.93
C ILE A 34 -6.97 -2.65 7.43
N THR A 35 -5.96 -2.15 8.11
CA THR A 35 -5.19 -0.97 7.71
C THR A 35 -3.74 -1.35 7.52
N GLU A 36 -3.16 -1.01 6.37
CA GLU A 36 -1.76 -1.25 6.03
C GLU A 36 -1.02 0.09 5.92
N LEU A 37 -0.06 0.29 6.83
CA LEU A 37 0.83 1.45 6.89
C LEU A 37 2.28 1.09 6.53
N ASP A 38 2.52 -0.13 6.06
CA ASP A 38 3.84 -0.61 5.66
C ASP A 38 3.96 -0.67 4.14
N PRO A 39 4.67 0.28 3.49
CA PRO A 39 4.88 0.23 2.04
C PRO A 39 5.64 -1.01 1.54
N SER A 40 6.37 -1.72 2.39
CA SER A 40 7.19 -2.86 1.97
C SER A 40 6.43 -4.18 1.89
N LEU A 41 5.25 -4.27 2.51
CA LEU A 41 4.49 -5.51 2.65
C LEU A 41 3.71 -5.86 1.38
N GLY A 42 2.87 -4.94 0.91
CA GLY A 42 1.96 -5.19 -0.21
C GLY A 42 0.91 -6.26 0.11
N TYR A 43 0.35 -6.25 1.32
CA TYR A 43 -0.68 -7.20 1.72
C TYR A 43 -2.02 -6.92 1.07
N LEU A 44 -2.48 -5.67 1.10
CA LEU A 44 -3.77 -5.24 0.58
C LEU A 44 -3.77 -5.16 -0.95
N CYS A 45 -2.65 -4.76 -1.56
CA CYS A 45 -2.50 -4.65 -3.00
C CYS A 45 -1.12 -5.16 -3.44
N PHE A 46 -0.12 -4.29 -3.48
CA PHE A 46 1.28 -4.62 -3.75
C PHE A 46 2.19 -3.58 -3.06
N PRO A 47 3.52 -3.80 -2.97
CA PRO A 47 4.42 -2.88 -2.28
C PRO A 47 4.33 -1.44 -2.83
N GLY A 48 4.51 -0.44 -1.97
CA GLY A 48 4.33 0.99 -2.27
C GLY A 48 2.88 1.47 -2.25
N VAL A 49 1.94 0.57 -1.98
CA VAL A 49 0.53 0.91 -1.74
C VAL A 49 0.24 0.81 -0.24
N LEU A 50 -0.37 1.86 0.28
CA LEU A 50 -0.92 1.92 1.63
C LEU A 50 -2.44 1.97 1.56
N GLY A 51 -3.15 1.64 2.63
CA GLY A 51 -4.60 1.79 2.58
C GLY A 51 -5.36 1.10 3.69
N VAL A 52 -6.67 1.07 3.46
CA VAL A 52 -7.65 0.48 4.37
C VAL A 52 -8.61 -0.40 3.58
N LYS A 53 -8.99 -1.53 4.17
CA LYS A 53 -9.95 -2.47 3.60
C LYS A 53 -10.97 -2.89 4.63
N LYS A 54 -12.24 -2.78 4.27
CA LYS A 54 -13.34 -3.36 5.05
C LYS A 54 -13.61 -4.77 4.57
N MET A 55 -13.48 -5.75 5.46
CA MET A 55 -13.76 -7.14 5.17
C MET A 55 -15.19 -7.48 5.59
N GLU A 56 -16.05 -7.73 4.60
CA GLU A 56 -17.42 -8.18 4.82
C GLU A 56 -17.60 -9.65 4.44
N GLN A 57 -16.87 -10.13 3.44
CA GLN A 57 -16.91 -11.50 2.95
C GLN A 57 -15.51 -12.11 2.85
N ILE A 58 -15.47 -13.44 2.82
CA ILE A 58 -14.22 -14.19 2.61
C ILE A 58 -13.85 -14.06 1.12
N ASN A 59 -12.57 -13.80 0.84
CA ASN A 59 -12.01 -13.70 -0.52
C ASN A 59 -12.49 -12.51 -1.37
N ASP A 60 -12.90 -11.42 -0.75
CA ASP A 60 -13.02 -10.15 -1.45
C ASP A 60 -11.60 -9.69 -1.84
N GLN A 61 -11.24 -9.65 -3.14
CA GLN A 61 -9.84 -9.45 -3.55
C GLN A 61 -9.46 -7.96 -3.52
N TYR A 62 -10.37 -7.04 -3.86
CA TYR A 62 -10.14 -5.58 -3.77
C TYR A 62 -11.39 -4.74 -3.50
N ASP A 63 -12.59 -5.32 -3.39
CA ASP A 63 -13.78 -4.52 -3.09
C ASP A 63 -13.67 -3.94 -1.67
N ASN A 64 -14.36 -2.82 -1.46
CA ASN A 64 -14.36 -2.09 -0.20
C ASN A 64 -12.96 -1.70 0.32
N SER A 65 -12.01 -1.51 -0.60
CA SER A 65 -10.64 -1.09 -0.32
C SER A 65 -10.40 0.33 -0.81
N LEU A 66 -9.69 1.13 -0.02
CA LEU A 66 -9.24 2.45 -0.39
C LEU A 66 -7.73 2.50 -0.30
N PHE A 67 -7.10 2.81 -1.43
CA PHE A 67 -5.65 2.80 -1.60
C PHE A 67 -5.09 4.20 -1.71
N PHE A 68 -3.89 4.37 -1.19
CA PHE A 68 -3.03 5.54 -1.36
C PHE A 68 -1.70 5.06 -1.91
N TYR A 69 -1.15 5.78 -2.88
CA TYR A 69 0.09 5.38 -3.53
C TYR A 69 1.26 6.18 -3.01
N TYR A 70 2.08 5.52 -2.19
CA TYR A 70 3.34 6.10 -1.72
C TYR A 70 4.45 5.96 -2.76
N GLY A 71 4.40 4.92 -3.60
CA GLY A 71 5.24 4.80 -4.79
C GLY A 71 6.66 4.30 -4.54
N ASN A 72 7.03 3.92 -3.32
CA ASN A 72 8.30 3.28 -2.99
C ASN A 72 8.04 2.17 -1.95
N ASP A 73 8.82 1.10 -1.92
CA ASP A 73 8.72 0.05 -0.89
C ASP A 73 9.42 0.42 0.43
N LYS A 74 10.16 1.54 0.46
CA LYS A 74 10.86 2.07 1.63
C LYS A 74 10.44 3.50 1.92
N ILE A 75 10.32 3.83 3.21
CA ILE A 75 10.01 5.20 3.66
C ILE A 75 11.25 6.10 3.51
N GLU A 76 11.46 6.63 2.31
CA GLU A 76 12.45 7.69 2.03
C GLU A 76 11.94 9.09 2.38
N ASN A 77 10.66 9.37 2.10
CA ASN A 77 10.01 10.65 2.31
C ASN A 77 9.02 10.56 3.46
N LYS A 78 9.51 10.84 4.68
CA LYS A 78 8.71 10.74 5.90
C LYS A 78 7.54 11.73 5.95
N GLU A 79 7.71 12.95 5.44
CA GLU A 79 6.62 13.93 5.43
C GLU A 79 5.46 13.49 4.54
N TYR A 80 5.76 12.96 3.35
CA TYR A 80 4.73 12.42 2.46
C TYR A 80 4.06 11.18 3.07
N TYR A 81 4.85 10.29 3.68
CA TYR A 81 4.33 9.16 4.41
C TYR A 81 3.37 9.58 5.54
N ASP A 82 3.75 10.57 6.36
CA ASP A 82 2.93 11.08 7.45
C ASP A 82 1.62 11.71 6.93
N VAL A 83 1.64 12.38 5.76
CA VAL A 83 0.44 12.89 5.09
C VAL A 83 -0.48 11.73 4.68
N ILE A 84 0.04 10.70 4.02
CA ILE A 84 -0.76 9.51 3.65
C ILE A 84 -1.35 8.84 4.90
N CYS A 85 -0.57 8.67 5.97
CA CYS A 85 -1.06 8.07 7.21
C CYS A 85 -2.23 8.87 7.81
N LYS A 86 -2.13 10.21 7.83
CA LYS A 86 -3.24 11.08 8.27
C LYS A 86 -4.48 10.91 7.39
N ASN A 87 -4.29 10.80 6.07
CA ASN A 87 -5.38 10.62 5.12
C ASN A 87 -6.05 9.25 5.28
N ILE A 88 -5.28 8.20 5.53
CA ILE A 88 -5.79 6.87 5.89
C ILE A 88 -6.57 6.94 7.20
N ASP A 89 -6.06 7.62 8.23
CA ASP A 89 -6.77 7.78 9.50
C ASP A 89 -8.11 8.50 9.34
N ASN A 90 -8.15 9.59 8.55
CA ASN A 90 -9.36 10.34 8.25
C ASN A 90 -10.42 9.47 7.54
N VAL A 91 -9.99 8.63 6.59
CA VAL A 91 -10.88 7.72 5.86
C VAL A 91 -11.32 6.56 6.75
N LYS A 92 -10.38 5.99 7.52
CA LYS A 92 -10.62 4.89 8.45
C LYS A 92 -11.71 5.27 9.46
N GLU A 93 -11.66 6.44 10.08
CA GLU A 93 -12.70 6.87 11.02
C GLU A 93 -14.10 6.94 10.40
N LYS A 94 -14.22 7.18 9.08
CA LYS A 94 -15.52 7.15 8.37
C LYS A 94 -16.04 5.73 8.12
N ILE A 95 -15.15 4.75 8.00
CA ILE A 95 -15.49 3.34 7.75
C ILE A 95 -15.80 2.60 9.05
N LEU A 96 -15.21 3.05 10.16
CA LEU A 96 -15.32 2.39 11.46
C LEU A 96 -16.70 2.58 12.09
N THR A 97 -17.30 1.46 12.47
CA THR A 97 -18.48 1.39 13.34
C THR A 97 -18.11 0.83 14.72
N ASP A 98 -18.97 1.01 15.73
CA ASP A 98 -18.69 0.58 17.12
C ASP A 98 -18.48 -0.94 17.28
N ASP A 99 -19.03 -1.74 16.36
CA ASP A 99 -18.92 -3.19 16.29
C ASP A 99 -17.72 -3.70 15.46
N THR A 100 -16.91 -2.80 14.90
CA THR A 100 -15.79 -3.16 14.02
C THR A 100 -14.52 -3.51 14.80
N ILE A 101 -13.88 -4.63 14.42
CA ILE A 101 -12.53 -5.01 14.87
C ILE A 101 -11.49 -4.46 13.91
N GLN A 102 -10.48 -3.79 14.43
CA GLN A 102 -9.41 -3.22 13.62
C GLN A 102 -8.16 -4.09 13.64
N ILE A 103 -7.53 -4.28 12.49
CA ILE A 103 -6.24 -4.94 12.35
C ILE A 103 -5.28 -3.98 11.65
N LEU A 104 -4.21 -3.59 12.34
CA LEU A 104 -3.22 -2.64 11.87
C LEU A 104 -1.91 -3.37 11.52
N LEU A 105 -1.48 -3.27 10.27
CA LEU A 105 -0.18 -3.69 9.77
C LEU A 105 0.74 -2.47 9.73
N ASP A 106 1.80 -2.48 10.55
CA ASP A 106 2.69 -1.32 10.73
C ASP A 106 4.16 -1.77 10.74
N ILE A 107 5.08 -0.87 10.34
CA ILE A 107 6.52 -1.11 10.15
C ILE A 107 7.30 -1.32 11.44
N GLN A 108 6.69 -1.05 12.60
CA GLN A 108 7.28 -0.86 13.94
C GLN A 108 7.25 0.63 14.27
N SER A 109 6.17 1.10 14.90
CA SER A 109 6.17 2.44 15.50
C SER A 109 6.87 2.37 16.85
N ASP A 110 7.89 3.21 17.05
CA ASP A 110 8.59 3.36 18.34
C ASP A 110 7.66 3.83 19.48
N ASN A 111 6.46 4.33 19.15
CA ASN A 111 5.46 4.76 20.13
C ASN A 111 4.43 3.66 20.41
N PHE A 112 4.67 2.89 21.47
CA PHE A 112 3.75 1.85 21.98
C PHE A 112 2.71 2.39 22.98
N ASP A 113 2.38 3.67 22.96
CA ASP A 113 1.71 4.32 24.11
C ASP A 113 0.21 4.08 24.24
N ASN A 114 -0.46 3.55 23.21
CA ASN A 114 -1.91 3.41 23.24
C ASN A 114 -2.36 2.16 24.02
N GLU A 115 -2.85 2.36 25.25
CA GLU A 115 -3.33 1.29 26.13
C GLU A 115 -4.51 0.48 25.57
N ASN A 116 -5.21 1.02 24.58
CA ASN A 116 -6.35 0.36 23.95
C ASN A 116 -5.93 -0.63 22.85
N PHE A 117 -4.64 -0.76 22.55
CA PHE A 117 -4.15 -1.67 21.51
C PHE A 117 -3.75 -3.03 22.07
N PHE A 118 -4.08 -4.07 21.31
CA PHE A 118 -3.56 -5.42 21.48
C PHE A 118 -2.42 -5.62 20.49
N TYR A 119 -1.25 -5.99 20.97
CA TYR A 119 -0.06 -6.19 20.14
C TYR A 119 0.08 -7.67 19.81
N ILE A 120 0.20 -8.01 18.54
CA ILE A 120 0.49 -9.36 18.07
C ILE A 120 1.86 -9.32 17.40
N VAL A 121 2.88 -9.86 18.04
CA VAL A 121 4.24 -9.90 17.50
C VAL A 121 4.51 -11.28 16.92
N VAL A 122 4.91 -11.32 15.65
CA VAL A 122 5.08 -12.55 14.90
C VAL A 122 6.56 -12.77 14.61
N GLY A 123 7.14 -13.85 15.13
CA GLY A 123 8.50 -14.30 14.81
C GLY A 123 9.66 -13.42 15.28
N ASP A 124 9.41 -12.29 15.95
CA ASP A 124 10.43 -11.36 16.43
C ASP A 124 10.37 -11.28 17.97
N GLU A 125 11.17 -12.11 18.64
CA GLU A 125 11.21 -12.19 20.10
C GLU A 125 11.77 -10.90 20.72
N THR A 126 12.79 -10.31 20.10
CA THR A 126 13.41 -9.06 20.56
C THR A 126 12.38 -7.93 20.58
N LEU A 127 11.61 -7.78 19.50
CA LEU A 127 10.52 -6.81 19.43
C LEU A 127 9.40 -7.12 20.43
N PHE A 128 9.08 -8.40 20.65
CA PHE A 128 8.09 -8.78 21.66
C PHE A 128 8.50 -8.33 23.06
N HIS A 129 9.78 -8.48 23.42
CA HIS A 129 10.30 -8.07 24.71
C HIS A 129 10.43 -6.55 24.85
N SER A 130 10.72 -5.81 23.78
CA SER A 130 10.81 -4.35 23.81
C SER A 130 9.47 -3.66 24.10
N ILE A 131 8.34 -4.30 23.77
CA ILE A 131 7.00 -3.77 24.05
C ILE A 131 6.64 -3.95 25.52
N ASN A 132 6.70 -2.88 26.31
CA ASN A 132 6.34 -2.91 27.74
C ASN A 132 4.82 -2.73 27.98
N LYS A 133 3.99 -3.63 27.41
CA LYS A 133 2.52 -3.63 27.59
C LYS A 133 2.03 -5.02 27.98
N LYS A 134 0.94 -5.07 28.75
CA LYS A 134 0.29 -6.33 29.16
C LYS A 134 -0.50 -7.00 28.03
N ASN A 135 -1.10 -6.20 27.16
CA ASN A 135 -1.94 -6.67 26.05
C ASN A 135 -1.08 -7.05 24.83
N LYS A 136 -0.11 -7.96 25.00
CA LYS A 136 0.75 -8.43 23.92
C LYS A 136 0.74 -9.95 23.80
N PHE A 137 0.79 -10.45 22.57
CA PHE A 137 0.81 -11.86 22.22
C PHE A 137 1.98 -12.13 21.29
N PHE A 138 2.67 -13.24 21.53
CA PHE A 138 3.75 -13.72 20.66
C PHE A 138 3.25 -14.89 19.82
N ILE A 139 3.50 -14.84 18.51
CA ILE A 139 3.26 -15.95 17.59
C ILE A 139 4.61 -16.35 17.00
N PRO A 140 5.11 -17.58 17.26
CA PRO A 140 6.35 -18.02 16.64
C PRO A 140 6.19 -18.15 15.13
N CYS A 141 7.22 -17.79 14.37
CA CYS A 141 7.23 -17.89 12.91
C CYS A 141 8.34 -18.84 12.46
N PHE A 142 7.97 -20.06 12.11
CA PHE A 142 8.90 -21.04 11.55
C PHE A 142 8.87 -20.95 10.03
N ARG A 143 10.04 -20.78 9.39
CA ARG A 143 10.20 -20.71 7.92
C ARG A 143 9.48 -19.53 7.26
N TYR A 144 9.75 -18.31 7.71
CA TYR A 144 9.32 -17.11 7.00
C TYR A 144 9.90 -17.09 5.58
N LYS A 145 9.01 -17.03 4.58
CA LYS A 145 9.38 -16.75 3.20
C LYS A 145 8.77 -15.41 2.81
N LYS A 146 9.64 -14.45 2.51
CA LYS A 146 9.18 -13.18 1.92
C LYS A 146 8.55 -13.47 0.57
N ILE A 147 7.32 -12.99 0.38
CA ILE A 147 6.63 -13.08 -0.89
C ILE A 147 7.34 -12.14 -1.87
N ASP A 148 7.51 -12.60 -3.10
CA ASP A 148 8.06 -11.79 -4.17
C ASP A 148 7.13 -10.62 -4.50
N LYS A 149 7.70 -9.41 -4.61
CA LYS A 149 6.97 -8.19 -4.95
C LYS A 149 6.30 -8.32 -6.30
N LEU A 150 7.00 -8.94 -7.26
CA LEU A 150 6.52 -9.15 -8.62
C LEU A 150 5.26 -10.00 -8.63
N ARG A 151 5.22 -11.03 -7.79
CA ARG A 151 4.02 -11.87 -7.65
C ARG A 151 2.80 -11.05 -7.23
N LYS A 152 2.96 -10.08 -6.34
CA LYS A 152 1.87 -9.20 -5.90
C LYS A 152 1.40 -8.24 -6.98
N ILE A 153 2.34 -7.65 -7.71
CA ILE A 153 2.02 -6.79 -8.86
C ILE A 153 1.26 -7.60 -9.92
N ARG A 154 1.73 -8.82 -10.23
CA ARG A 154 1.05 -9.74 -11.16
C ARG A 154 -0.34 -10.13 -10.66
N GLU A 155 -0.49 -10.44 -9.37
CA GLU A 155 -1.80 -10.74 -8.74
C GLU A 155 -2.80 -9.58 -8.90
N TYR A 156 -2.33 -8.32 -9.02
CA TYR A 156 -3.19 -7.18 -9.31
C TYR A 156 -3.63 -7.13 -10.78
N PHE A 157 -2.69 -7.27 -11.73
CA PHE A 157 -2.99 -7.12 -13.16
C PHE A 157 -3.67 -8.32 -13.82
N TYR A 158 -3.39 -9.54 -13.33
CA TYR A 158 -3.87 -10.79 -13.93
C TYR A 158 -4.80 -11.58 -13.01
N GLY A 159 -4.86 -11.21 -11.73
CA GLY A 159 -5.60 -11.97 -10.72
C GLY A 159 -4.79 -13.13 -10.13
N SER A 160 -5.46 -13.97 -9.34
CA SER A 160 -4.82 -15.09 -8.65
C SER A 160 -4.77 -16.33 -9.55
N ASN A 161 -3.57 -16.84 -9.86
CA ASN A 161 -3.38 -18.06 -10.66
C ASN A 161 -3.71 -19.39 -9.93
N LYS A 162 -4.48 -19.36 -8.84
CA LYS A 162 -4.78 -20.57 -8.07
C LYS A 162 -5.89 -21.36 -8.75
N LYS A 163 -5.50 -22.37 -9.53
CA LYS A 163 -6.40 -23.35 -10.18
C LYS A 163 -7.48 -23.99 -9.27
N SER A 164 -7.38 -23.86 -7.95
CA SER A 164 -8.32 -24.41 -6.96
C SER A 164 -9.47 -23.48 -6.58
N ASP A 165 -9.44 -22.19 -6.95
CA ASP A 165 -10.47 -21.23 -6.56
C ASP A 165 -11.55 -21.19 -7.65
N ILE A 166 -12.76 -21.66 -7.32
CA ILE A 166 -13.96 -21.66 -8.19
C ILE A 166 -14.32 -20.24 -8.68
N ASN A 167 -13.81 -19.21 -8.00
CA ASN A 167 -13.96 -17.79 -8.32
C ASN A 167 -12.62 -17.18 -8.79
N ASN A 168 -11.88 -17.85 -9.68
CA ASN A 168 -10.71 -17.25 -10.31
C ASN A 168 -11.14 -16.06 -11.17
N LEU A 169 -11.08 -14.84 -10.60
CA LEU A 169 -11.03 -13.63 -11.41
C LEU A 169 -9.66 -13.61 -12.07
N SER A 170 -9.60 -14.12 -13.30
CA SER A 170 -8.51 -13.81 -14.21
C SER A 170 -8.87 -12.50 -14.87
N TYR A 171 -8.06 -11.48 -14.64
CA TYR A 171 -8.14 -10.25 -15.43
C TYR A 171 -7.32 -10.45 -16.69
N THR A 172 -7.82 -9.97 -17.81
CA THR A 172 -7.01 -9.81 -19.02
C THR A 172 -6.64 -8.34 -19.09
N PRO A 173 -5.41 -7.97 -18.70
CA PRO A 173 -5.01 -6.58 -18.80
C PRO A 173 -4.93 -6.19 -20.27
N ILE A 174 -5.25 -4.93 -20.52
CA ILE A 174 -5.30 -4.36 -21.86
C ILE A 174 -4.28 -3.24 -21.98
N ILE A 175 -3.76 -3.08 -23.19
CA ILE A 175 -2.91 -1.95 -23.54
C ILE A 175 -3.81 -0.85 -24.10
N ILE A 176 -3.83 0.28 -23.43
CA ILE A 176 -4.56 1.47 -23.85
C ILE A 176 -3.58 2.57 -24.26
N LYS A 177 -3.98 3.39 -25.24
CA LYS A 177 -3.25 4.60 -25.61
C LYS A 177 -4.04 5.82 -25.17
N LYS A 178 -3.48 6.62 -24.26
CA LYS A 178 -4.15 7.80 -23.70
C LYS A 178 -3.19 8.98 -23.64
N LYS A 179 -3.52 10.01 -24.43
CA LYS A 179 -2.80 11.28 -24.43
C LYS A 179 -3.32 12.23 -23.36
N GLY A 180 -2.46 13.16 -22.93
CA GLY A 180 -2.86 14.29 -22.08
C GLY A 180 -2.86 14.02 -20.58
N LEU A 181 -2.35 12.86 -20.17
CA LEU A 181 -2.14 12.54 -18.76
C LEU A 181 -0.96 13.33 -18.23
N LYS A 182 -1.13 13.93 -17.05
CA LYS A 182 -0.07 14.70 -16.38
C LYS A 182 0.54 13.84 -15.28
N PRO A 183 1.72 13.24 -15.50
CA PRO A 183 2.46 12.53 -14.47
C PRO A 183 3.01 13.50 -13.43
N LEU A 184 2.61 13.30 -12.18
CA LEU A 184 3.02 14.07 -11.02
C LEU A 184 3.90 13.20 -10.13
N GLN A 185 5.00 13.77 -9.68
CA GLN A 185 5.92 13.18 -8.71
C GLN A 185 5.85 14.00 -7.42
N ILE A 186 5.78 13.31 -6.29
CA ILE A 186 5.65 13.93 -4.97
C ILE A 186 6.98 13.86 -4.24
N GLY A 187 7.52 15.02 -3.90
CA GLY A 187 8.81 15.19 -3.25
C GLY A 187 9.99 15.18 -4.21
N GLU A 188 11.15 15.60 -3.70
CA GLU A 188 12.43 15.53 -4.41
C GLU A 188 13.23 14.32 -3.92
N HIS A 189 13.70 13.49 -4.84
CA HIS A 189 14.53 12.31 -4.50
C HIS A 189 16.02 12.60 -4.49
N PHE A 190 16.44 13.74 -5.05
CA PHE A 190 17.85 14.09 -5.16
C PHE A 190 18.19 15.22 -4.18
N LEU A 191 18.91 14.84 -3.12
CA LEU A 191 19.74 15.76 -2.36
C LEU A 191 20.85 16.26 -3.28
N ALA A 192 20.90 17.57 -3.54
CA ALA A 192 22.09 18.17 -4.10
C ALA A 192 23.28 17.85 -3.16
N PRO A 193 24.42 17.38 -3.69
CA PRO A 193 25.61 17.19 -2.87
C PRO A 193 25.95 18.45 -2.10
N SER A 194 26.48 18.31 -0.89
CA SER A 194 26.85 19.46 -0.03
C SER A 194 27.83 20.42 -0.72
N SER A 195 28.61 19.93 -1.69
CA SER A 195 29.50 20.74 -2.54
C SER A 195 28.77 21.71 -3.49
N CYS A 196 27.48 21.49 -3.76
CA CYS A 196 26.64 22.34 -4.63
C CYS A 196 25.80 23.34 -3.83
N LEU A 197 25.90 23.35 -2.50
CA LEU A 197 25.18 24.27 -1.64
C LEU A 197 26.05 25.48 -1.27
N PRO A 198 25.48 26.70 -1.21
CA PRO A 198 26.18 27.85 -0.67
C PRO A 198 26.64 27.59 0.76
N ILE A 199 27.85 28.06 1.09
CA ILE A 199 28.42 27.94 2.43
C ILE A 199 27.41 28.43 3.49
N GLY A 200 27.12 27.58 4.47
CA GLY A 200 26.19 27.85 5.56
C GLY A 200 24.73 27.45 5.35
N LYS A 201 24.36 26.84 4.20
CA LYS A 201 23.00 26.34 3.96
C LYS A 201 22.92 24.83 4.11
N GLU A 202 22.09 24.36 5.04
CA GLU A 202 21.71 22.94 5.11
C GLU A 202 20.76 22.60 3.97
N SER A 203 20.96 21.45 3.33
CA SER A 203 20.02 20.88 2.37
C SER A 203 18.70 20.57 3.08
N LYS A 204 17.71 21.45 2.93
CA LYS A 204 16.32 21.12 3.25
C LYS A 204 15.68 20.57 1.99
N ILE A 205 15.40 19.27 1.99
CA ILE A 205 14.57 18.66 0.96
C ILE A 205 13.15 19.17 1.19
N ASN A 206 12.56 19.81 0.18
CA ASN A 206 11.14 20.09 0.23
C ASN A 206 10.40 18.81 -0.17
N ASN A 207 10.02 18.05 0.85
CA ASN A 207 9.49 16.70 0.72
C ASN A 207 8.06 16.65 0.16
N LEU A 208 7.32 17.77 0.12
CA LEU A 208 5.91 17.81 -0.33
C LEU A 208 5.69 18.59 -1.63
N ILE A 209 6.73 18.93 -2.38
CA ILE A 209 6.55 19.59 -3.67
C ILE A 209 6.03 18.59 -4.69
N ILE A 210 5.01 18.98 -5.42
CA ILE A 210 4.49 18.25 -6.56
C ILE A 210 5.18 18.78 -7.82
N LYS A 211 5.78 17.89 -8.61
CA LYS A 211 6.43 18.25 -9.88
C LYS A 211 5.92 17.37 -11.00
N THR A 212 5.73 17.98 -12.17
CA THR A 212 5.53 17.19 -13.39
C THR A 212 6.82 16.48 -13.76
N THR A 213 6.76 15.18 -13.96
CA THR A 213 7.93 14.34 -14.27
C THR A 213 7.77 13.63 -15.62
N LYS A 214 8.85 13.08 -16.16
CA LYS A 214 8.74 12.17 -17.30
C LYS A 214 8.60 10.75 -16.77
N LEU A 215 7.69 9.99 -17.36
CA LEU A 215 7.54 8.58 -17.02
C LEU A 215 8.64 7.78 -17.71
N GLU A 216 9.12 6.76 -17.01
CA GLU A 216 10.05 5.78 -17.55
C GLU A 216 9.31 4.50 -17.91
N ASN A 217 9.89 3.71 -18.81
CA ASN A 217 9.27 2.46 -19.24
C ASN A 217 9.16 1.49 -18.06
N ASN A 218 8.12 0.67 -18.07
CA ASN A 218 7.79 -0.35 -17.06
C ASN A 218 7.58 0.21 -15.65
N GLN A 219 7.32 1.51 -15.52
CA GLN A 219 7.06 2.17 -14.25
C GLN A 219 5.59 2.03 -13.85
N ILE A 220 5.34 1.68 -12.59
CA ILE A 220 3.98 1.69 -12.05
C ILE A 220 3.56 3.12 -11.77
N VAL A 221 2.35 3.43 -12.20
CA VAL A 221 1.71 4.72 -11.99
C VAL A 221 0.30 4.53 -11.45
N ALA A 222 -0.17 5.49 -10.66
CA ALA A 222 -1.47 5.44 -10.01
C ALA A 222 -2.37 6.56 -10.50
N ILE A 223 -3.62 6.25 -10.87
CA ILE A 223 -4.62 7.25 -11.23
C ILE A 223 -5.29 7.75 -9.95
N SER A 224 -5.18 9.04 -9.67
CA SER A 224 -5.77 9.64 -8.47
C SER A 224 -7.25 9.98 -8.66
N TYR A 225 -8.03 9.98 -7.57
CA TYR A 225 -9.38 10.58 -7.55
C TYR A 225 -9.36 12.12 -7.51
N GLY A 226 -8.22 12.74 -7.20
CA GLY A 226 -8.06 14.19 -7.15
C GLY A 226 -8.18 14.84 -8.53
N LYS A 227 -8.80 16.02 -8.56
CA LYS A 227 -8.99 16.79 -9.80
C LYS A 227 -7.85 17.78 -10.02
N ASP A 228 -7.31 18.32 -8.92
CA ASP A 228 -6.25 19.30 -8.92
C ASP A 228 -4.95 18.75 -8.30
N GLU A 229 -3.80 19.31 -8.68
CA GLU A 229 -2.49 18.86 -8.20
C GLU A 229 -2.43 18.81 -6.66
N LYS A 230 -2.99 19.80 -5.96
CA LYS A 230 -3.00 19.81 -4.50
C LYS A 230 -3.85 18.69 -3.90
N GLU A 231 -4.97 18.36 -4.54
CA GLU A 231 -5.87 17.30 -4.07
C GLU A 231 -5.24 15.91 -4.22
N VAL A 232 -4.24 15.74 -5.09
CA VAL A 232 -3.56 14.46 -5.32
C VAL A 232 -2.87 13.92 -4.07
N LEU A 233 -2.40 14.80 -3.17
CA LEU A 233 -1.79 14.39 -1.90
C LEU A 233 -2.80 13.74 -0.95
N ASP A 234 -4.06 14.17 -1.02
CA ASP A 234 -5.11 13.80 -0.08
C ASP A 234 -6.09 12.77 -0.61
N SER A 235 -6.09 12.57 -1.92
CA SER A 235 -7.06 11.72 -2.59
C SER A 235 -6.60 10.27 -2.69
N PRO A 236 -7.53 9.32 -2.52
CA PRO A 236 -7.27 7.92 -2.82
C PRO A 236 -6.97 7.69 -4.31
N ILE A 237 -6.55 6.47 -4.60
CA ILE A 237 -6.25 5.99 -5.95
C ILE A 237 -7.42 5.21 -6.52
N LYS A 238 -7.75 5.51 -7.78
CA LYS A 238 -8.74 4.80 -8.61
C LYS A 238 -8.22 3.46 -9.11
N ALA A 239 -7.02 3.47 -9.67
CA ALA A 239 -6.44 2.34 -10.37
C ALA A 239 -4.92 2.47 -10.46
N PHE A 240 -4.25 1.36 -10.73
CA PHE A 240 -2.84 1.30 -11.05
C PHE A 240 -2.64 0.87 -12.50
N MET A 241 -1.58 1.36 -13.11
CA MET A 241 -1.18 1.04 -14.48
C MET A 241 0.33 0.88 -14.57
N ILE A 242 0.78 0.27 -15.66
CA ILE A 242 2.21 0.25 -16.01
C ILE A 242 2.39 1.10 -17.26
N HIS A 243 3.26 2.10 -17.18
CA HIS A 243 3.65 2.88 -18.34
C HIS A 243 4.58 2.05 -19.24
N LEU A 244 4.22 1.92 -20.53
CA LEU A 244 5.00 1.15 -21.49
C LEU A 244 5.92 2.07 -22.27
N THR A 245 5.38 2.77 -23.25
CA THR A 245 6.08 3.72 -24.13
C THR A 245 5.13 4.83 -24.57
N ASP A 246 5.66 6.05 -24.70
CA ASP A 246 4.93 7.26 -25.10
C ASP A 246 3.69 7.57 -24.22
N ASP A 247 2.52 7.11 -24.68
CA ASP A 247 1.19 7.31 -24.12
C ASP A 247 0.48 5.95 -23.94
N GLN A 248 1.23 4.85 -23.98
CA GLN A 248 0.71 3.49 -23.84
C GLN A 248 0.83 3.00 -22.40
N TYR A 249 -0.27 2.44 -21.90
CA TYR A 249 -0.37 1.96 -20.53
C TYR A 249 -1.01 0.57 -20.51
N LEU A 250 -0.46 -0.33 -19.70
CA LEU A 250 -1.10 -1.59 -19.34
C LEU A 250 -2.02 -1.34 -18.14
N THR A 251 -3.30 -1.73 -18.25
CA THR A 251 -4.32 -1.53 -17.22
C THR A 251 -5.29 -2.70 -17.16
N VAL A 252 -5.99 -2.85 -16.04
CA VAL A 252 -7.10 -3.80 -15.87
C VAL A 252 -8.44 -3.16 -16.28
N GLN A 253 -8.51 -1.83 -16.38
CA GLN A 253 -9.75 -1.12 -16.67
C GLN A 253 -9.96 -0.89 -18.17
N GLU A 254 -11.11 -1.30 -18.70
CA GLU A 254 -11.48 -1.10 -20.11
C GLU A 254 -11.54 0.38 -20.51
N LYS A 255 -11.98 1.23 -19.59
CA LYS A 255 -12.11 2.66 -19.80
C LYS A 255 -11.21 3.40 -18.82
N MET A 256 -10.44 4.33 -19.37
CA MET A 256 -9.58 5.20 -18.60
C MET A 256 -10.23 6.56 -18.41
N ASP A 257 -10.44 6.91 -17.14
CA ASP A 257 -10.86 8.25 -16.75
C ASP A 257 -9.76 9.27 -17.06
N ASP A 258 -10.17 10.49 -17.44
CA ASP A 258 -9.27 11.63 -17.40
C ASP A 258 -8.88 11.91 -15.94
N GLY A 259 -7.60 12.14 -15.68
CA GLY A 259 -7.13 12.35 -14.32
C GLY A 259 -5.64 12.65 -14.21
N LEU A 260 -5.24 12.98 -12.98
CA LEU A 260 -3.85 13.17 -12.60
C LEU A 260 -3.24 11.82 -12.25
N ILE A 261 -2.03 11.59 -12.74
CA ILE A 261 -1.30 10.35 -12.50
C ILE A 261 -0.21 10.61 -11.48
N VAL A 262 -0.15 9.80 -10.44
CA VAL A 262 0.94 9.79 -9.47
C VAL A 262 1.99 8.79 -9.92
N SER A 263 3.20 9.28 -10.13
CA SER A 263 4.37 8.50 -10.49
C SER A 263 5.08 8.00 -9.22
N GLY A 264 5.41 6.72 -9.18
CA GLY A 264 6.21 6.11 -8.11
C GLY A 264 7.50 5.51 -8.66
N GLN A 265 8.44 5.16 -7.80
CA GLN A 265 9.74 4.60 -8.17
C GLN A 265 9.71 3.10 -8.48
N ILE A 266 8.58 2.42 -8.26
CA ILE A 266 8.49 0.98 -8.50
C ILE A 266 8.46 0.73 -10.00
N ARG A 267 9.42 -0.07 -10.46
CA ARG A 267 9.57 -0.49 -11.85
C ARG A 267 9.68 -2.00 -11.94
N LEU A 268 9.14 -2.53 -13.03
CA LEU A 268 9.30 -3.92 -13.42
C LEU A 268 10.55 -4.01 -14.31
N LEU A 269 11.42 -5.00 -14.06
CA LEU A 269 12.52 -5.27 -14.98
C LEU A 269 11.97 -5.83 -16.29
N GLU A 270 12.73 -5.76 -17.38
CA GLU A 270 12.27 -6.23 -18.70
C GLU A 270 11.87 -7.72 -18.68
N ASP A 271 12.68 -8.57 -18.04
CA ASP A 271 12.36 -10.00 -17.87
C ASP A 271 11.06 -10.22 -17.06
N ASP A 272 10.85 -9.41 -16.03
CA ASP A 272 9.62 -9.45 -15.21
C ASP A 272 8.41 -8.95 -16.01
N PHE A 273 8.63 -7.96 -16.87
CA PHE A 273 7.62 -7.41 -17.74
C PHE A 273 7.23 -8.41 -18.83
N GLU A 274 8.17 -9.14 -19.43
CA GLU A 274 7.87 -10.22 -20.35
C GLU A 274 7.05 -11.33 -19.67
N GLU A 275 7.38 -11.68 -18.41
CA GLU A 275 6.58 -12.66 -17.64
C GLU A 275 5.16 -12.16 -17.33
N ILE A 276 5.02 -10.85 -17.16
CA ILE A 276 3.74 -10.17 -16.97
C ILE A 276 2.98 -10.15 -18.30
N ALA A 277 3.56 -9.63 -19.38
CA ALA A 277 2.91 -9.38 -20.67
C ALA A 277 2.57 -10.63 -21.50
N HIS A 278 3.22 -11.78 -21.28
CA HIS A 278 3.05 -12.98 -22.13
C HIS A 278 1.87 -13.92 -21.79
N PHE A 279 0.82 -13.46 -21.09
CA PHE A 279 -0.40 -14.25 -20.86
C PHE A 279 -1.69 -13.47 -21.12
#